data_AF-A0A656JK30-F1
#
_entry.id   AF-A0A656JK30-F1
#
_cell.length_a   1.000
_cell.length_b   1.000
_cell.length_c   1.000
_cell.angle_alpha   90.00
_cell.angle_beta   90.00
_cell.angle_gamma   90.00
#
_symmetry.space_group_name_H-M   'P 1'
#
loop_
_entity.id
_entity.type
_entity.pdbx_description
1 polymer ?
#
loop_
_entity_poly.entity_id
_entity_poly.type
_entity_poly.pdbx_seq_one_letter_code
_entity_poly.pdbx_strand_id
1 'polypeptide(L)'
;FLMVMIEGEPYWADGIGQIPFATDTYRLYLEETKLVEAAIKKTVETGMKYGDGLPIFPKEDKTNEYDNYMVLRGALWASENFKLRTEKVRVFAGRMGYRESVVTSTVYLGTSDQKLRSSITQVFVDRYGEWKR
;
A
#
# COMPACT_ATOMS: atom_id res chain seq x y z
N PHE A 1 -18.91 -6.94 -13.85
CA PHE A 1 -18.55 -5.83 -12.95
C PHE A 1 -19.68 -5.60 -11.96
N LEU A 2 -19.35 -5.44 -10.67
CA LEU A 2 -20.29 -5.06 -9.62
C LEU A 2 -20.03 -3.60 -9.24
N MET A 3 -21.09 -2.83 -9.07
CA MET A 3 -21.02 -1.44 -8.60
C MET A 3 -21.48 -1.40 -7.15
N VAL A 4 -20.72 -0.71 -6.31
CA VAL A 4 -21.03 -0.50 -4.89
C VAL A 4 -21.19 0.99 -4.63
N MET A 5 -22.11 1.34 -3.73
CA MET A 5 -22.32 2.72 -3.31
C MET A 5 -21.55 2.94 -2.00
N ILE A 6 -20.66 3.92 -1.99
CA ILE A 6 -19.98 4.39 -0.76
C ILE A 6 -20.35 5.85 -0.60
N GLU A 7 -21.05 6.16 0.49
CA GLU A 7 -21.48 7.54 0.82
C GLU A 7 -22.29 8.24 -0.28
N GLY A 8 -23.05 7.46 -1.07
CA GLY A 8 -23.87 8.00 -2.16
C GLY A 8 -23.16 8.10 -3.51
N GLU A 9 -21.86 7.78 -3.57
CA GLU A 9 -21.07 7.76 -4.80
C GLU A 9 -20.86 6.33 -5.33
N PRO A 10 -20.96 6.10 -6.65
CA PRO A 10 -20.77 4.79 -7.25
C PRO A 10 -19.28 4.47 -7.45
N TYR A 11 -18.89 3.26 -7.07
CA TYR A 11 -17.55 2.72 -7.30
C TYR A 11 -17.62 1.33 -7.91
N TRP A 12 -16.69 1.02 -8.81
CA TRP A 12 -16.45 -0.38 -9.18
C TRP A 12 -15.88 -1.15 -7.98
N ALA A 13 -16.49 -2.29 -7.68
CA ALA A 13 -16.19 -3.08 -6.48
C ALA A 13 -14.77 -3.65 -6.49
N ASP A 14 -14.27 -4.04 -7.66
CA ASP A 14 -12.90 -4.47 -7.90
C ASP A 14 -11.90 -3.35 -7.59
N GLY A 15 -12.12 -2.15 -8.12
CA GLY A 15 -11.23 -1.02 -7.86
C GLY A 15 -11.21 -0.58 -6.39
N ILE A 16 -12.37 -0.54 -5.71
CA ILE A 16 -12.39 -0.30 -4.25
C ILE A 16 -11.68 -1.40 -3.47
N GLY A 17 -11.76 -2.65 -3.95
CA GLY A 17 -11.02 -3.79 -3.41
C GLY A 17 -9.49 -3.61 -3.43
N GLN A 18 -8.96 -2.72 -4.28
CA GLN A 18 -7.53 -2.41 -4.32
C GLN A 18 -7.04 -1.60 -3.12
N ILE A 19 -7.91 -0.88 -2.41
CA ILE A 19 -7.51 -0.03 -1.27
C ILE A 19 -6.99 -0.86 -0.09
N PRO A 20 -7.68 -1.93 0.38
CA PRO A 20 -7.14 -2.83 1.39
C PRO A 20 -5.82 -3.48 0.97
N PHE A 21 -5.71 -3.94 -0.28
CA PHE A 21 -4.48 -4.51 -0.84
C PHE A 21 -3.31 -3.51 -0.77
N ALA A 22 -3.53 -2.28 -1.23
CA ALA A 22 -2.51 -1.23 -1.23
C ALA A 22 -2.10 -0.82 0.19
N THR A 23 -3.05 -0.82 1.13
CA THR A 23 -2.76 -0.52 2.54
C THR A 23 -1.80 -1.54 3.13
N ASP A 24 -2.07 -2.84 2.92
CA ASP A 24 -1.23 -3.90 3.48
C ASP A 24 0.14 -3.96 2.79
N THR A 25 0.15 -3.85 1.46
CA THR A 25 1.37 -3.81 0.65
C THR A 25 2.26 -2.62 1.00
N TYR A 26 1.68 -1.45 1.26
CA TYR A 26 2.41 -0.29 1.73
C TYR A 26 3.11 -0.57 3.07
N ARG A 27 2.40 -1.20 4.02
CA ARG A 27 2.97 -1.52 5.33
C ARG A 27 4.13 -2.49 5.23
N LEU A 28 4.00 -3.53 4.40
CA LEU A 28 5.08 -4.46 4.09
C LEU A 28 6.32 -3.72 3.58
N TYR A 29 6.16 -2.87 2.57
CA TYR A 29 7.31 -2.14 2.01
C TYR A 29 7.83 -1.02 2.91
N LEU A 30 6.99 -0.45 3.77
CA LEU A 30 7.43 0.51 4.77
C LEU A 30 8.35 -0.18 5.79
N GLU A 31 8.00 -1.39 6.23
CA GLU A 31 8.83 -2.21 7.14
C GLU A 31 10.15 -2.66 6.47
N GLU A 32 10.11 -3.03 5.19
CA GLU A 32 11.28 -3.44 4.42
C GLU A 32 12.24 -2.27 4.11
N THR A 33 11.71 -1.20 3.52
CA THR A 33 12.51 -0.10 2.97
C THR A 33 12.81 0.99 3.99
N LYS A 34 11.98 1.12 5.03
CA LYS A 34 12.02 2.20 6.03
C LYS A 34 11.85 3.61 5.44
N LEU A 35 11.42 3.71 4.19
CA LEU A 35 11.28 4.97 3.45
C LEU A 35 9.87 5.08 2.88
N VAL A 36 9.14 6.14 3.27
CA VAL A 36 7.75 6.37 2.87
C VAL A 36 7.61 6.43 1.34
N GLU A 37 8.45 7.23 0.69
CA GLU A 37 8.43 7.42 -0.76
C GLU A 37 8.67 6.11 -1.52
N ALA A 38 9.64 5.31 -1.07
CA ALA A 38 9.94 4.02 -1.67
C ALA A 38 8.81 3.00 -1.46
N ALA A 39 8.18 3.01 -0.29
CA ALA A 39 7.06 2.13 0.03
C ALA A 39 5.82 2.45 -0.83
N ILE A 40 5.48 3.73 -1.02
CA ILE A 40 4.38 4.14 -1.92
C ILE A 40 4.67 3.68 -3.35
N LYS A 41 5.87 3.96 -3.85
CA LYS A 41 6.27 3.60 -5.22
C LYS A 41 6.19 2.08 -5.46
N LYS A 42 6.81 1.28 -4.58
CA LYS A 42 6.77 -0.18 -4.67
C LYS A 42 5.35 -0.73 -4.60
N THR A 43 4.47 -0.09 -3.81
CA THR A 43 3.06 -0.50 -3.71
C THR A 43 2.34 -0.33 -5.04
N VAL A 44 2.53 0.81 -5.71
CA VAL A 44 1.96 1.05 -7.05
C VAL A 44 2.51 0.06 -8.07
N GLU A 45 3.83 -0.13 -8.10
CA GLU A 45 4.48 -1.09 -9.01
C GLU A 45 3.95 -2.52 -8.80
N THR A 46 3.72 -2.90 -7.54
CA THR A 46 3.18 -4.21 -7.18
C THR A 46 1.71 -4.35 -7.59
N GLY A 47 0.89 -3.31 -7.39
CA GLY A 47 -0.49 -3.29 -7.87
C GLY A 47 -0.59 -3.43 -9.39
N MET A 48 0.29 -2.74 -10.14
CA MET A 48 0.37 -2.89 -11.59
C MET A 48 0.81 -4.30 -12.01
N LYS A 49 1.77 -4.87 -11.28
CA LYS A 49 2.30 -6.20 -11.57
C LYS A 49 1.26 -7.29 -11.34
N TYR A 50 0.42 -7.20 -10.32
CA TYR A 50 -0.54 -8.26 -9.96
C TYR A 50 -1.99 -7.88 -10.26
N GLY A 51 -2.22 -6.83 -11.05
CA GLY A 51 -3.55 -6.31 -11.39
C GLY A 51 -4.43 -7.30 -12.18
N ASP A 52 -3.85 -8.33 -12.78
CA ASP A 52 -4.57 -9.41 -13.47
C ASP A 52 -5.05 -10.54 -12.53
N GLY A 53 -4.70 -10.47 -11.24
CA GLY A 53 -5.07 -11.46 -10.22
C GLY A 53 -4.33 -12.78 -10.33
N LEU A 54 -3.31 -12.90 -11.20
CA LEU A 54 -2.53 -14.13 -11.36
C LEU A 54 -1.30 -14.11 -10.45
N PRO A 55 -1.19 -15.04 -9.47
CA PRO A 55 -0.02 -15.09 -8.60
C PRO A 55 1.24 -15.61 -9.31
N ILE A 56 1.10 -16.26 -10.47
CA ILE A 56 2.18 -16.91 -11.23
C ILE A 56 2.11 -16.42 -12.68
N PHE A 57 3.21 -15.81 -13.16
CA PHE A 57 3.32 -15.14 -14.48
C PHE A 57 2.26 -14.07 -14.75
N PRO A 58 2.12 -13.06 -13.86
CA PRO A 58 1.18 -12.00 -14.16
C PRO A 58 1.64 -11.22 -15.39
N LYS A 59 0.69 -10.80 -16.21
CA LYS A 59 0.94 -9.84 -17.28
C LYS A 59 0.79 -8.45 -16.68
N GLU A 60 1.86 -7.66 -16.73
CA GLU A 60 1.77 -6.24 -16.43
C GLU A 60 0.72 -5.60 -17.34
N ASP A 61 -0.35 -5.09 -16.74
CA ASP A 61 -1.38 -4.35 -17.46
C ASP A 61 -1.29 -2.86 -17.15
N LYS A 62 -0.63 -2.12 -18.04
CA LYS A 62 -0.53 -0.66 -17.97
C LYS A 62 -1.82 0.07 -18.35
N THR A 63 -2.85 -0.64 -18.83
CA THR A 63 -4.11 -0.06 -19.32
C THR A 63 -5.19 0.06 -18.25
N ASN A 64 -5.03 -0.63 -17.10
CA ASN A 64 -5.97 -0.56 -15.97
C ASN A 64 -5.75 0.68 -15.09
N GLU A 65 -5.95 1.85 -15.69
CA GLU A 65 -5.68 3.14 -15.08
C GLU A 65 -6.50 3.40 -13.81
N TYR A 66 -7.77 2.98 -13.78
CA TYR A 66 -8.66 3.19 -12.63
C TYR A 66 -8.16 2.44 -11.38
N ASP A 67 -7.80 1.17 -11.50
CA ASP A 67 -7.28 0.38 -10.37
C ASP A 67 -5.94 0.94 -9.89
N ASN A 68 -5.08 1.40 -10.80
CA ASN A 68 -3.82 2.03 -10.43
C ASN A 68 -4.02 3.31 -9.60
N TYR A 69 -5.04 4.13 -9.92
CA TYR A 69 -5.42 5.24 -9.05
C TYR A 69 -5.95 4.77 -7.70
N MET A 70 -6.69 3.66 -7.63
CA MET A 70 -7.18 3.12 -6.35
C MET A 70 -6.06 2.56 -5.48
N VAL A 71 -5.07 1.90 -6.08
CA VAL A 71 -3.84 1.46 -5.39
C VAL A 71 -3.09 2.67 -4.84
N LEU A 72 -2.86 3.70 -5.67
CA LEU A 72 -2.19 4.92 -5.22
C LEU A 72 -2.97 5.62 -4.08
N ARG A 73 -4.31 5.65 -4.17
CA ARG A 73 -5.18 6.21 -3.12
C ARG A 73 -4.97 5.49 -1.78
N GLY A 74 -4.98 4.16 -1.80
CA GLY A 74 -4.75 3.34 -0.61
C GLY A 74 -3.35 3.54 -0.02
N ALA A 75 -2.31 3.58 -0.87
CA ALA A 75 -0.94 3.79 -0.43
C ALA A 75 -0.73 5.18 0.21
N LEU A 76 -1.29 6.24 -0.40
CA LEU A 76 -1.23 7.61 0.14
C LEU A 76 -1.95 7.70 1.49
N TRP A 77 -3.16 7.14 1.59
CA TRP A 77 -3.88 7.09 2.86
C TRP A 77 -3.08 6.32 3.93
N ALA A 78 -2.54 5.15 3.59
CA ALA A 78 -1.76 4.34 4.52
C ALA A 78 -0.51 5.09 5.02
N SER A 79 0.15 5.87 4.15
CA SER A 79 1.33 6.66 4.54
C SER A 79 1.06 7.77 5.56
N GLU A 80 -0.16 8.29 5.63
CA GLU A 80 -0.56 9.26 6.64
C GLU A 80 -1.03 8.59 7.95
N ASN A 81 -1.45 7.33 7.87
CA ASN A 81 -2.13 6.63 8.96
C ASN A 81 -1.29 5.55 9.63
N PHE A 82 -0.17 5.13 9.04
CA PHE A 82 0.75 4.16 9.61
C PHE A 82 2.13 4.75 9.83
N LYS A 83 2.76 4.41 10.95
CA LYS A 83 4.17 4.73 11.22
C LYS A 83 4.97 3.50 11.59
N LEU A 84 6.26 3.58 11.31
CA LEU A 84 7.22 2.59 11.78
C LEU A 84 7.39 2.67 13.28
N ARG A 85 7.30 1.50 13.91
CA ARG A 85 7.65 1.27 15.30
C ARG A 85 8.75 0.24 15.33
N THR A 86 9.82 0.58 16.04
CA THR A 86 10.97 -0.28 16.21
C THR A 86 11.09 -0.66 17.68
N GLU A 87 11.16 -1.96 17.94
CA GLU A 87 11.24 -2.49 19.29
C GLU A 87 12.44 -3.41 19.44
N LYS A 88 13.11 -3.32 20.58
CA LYS A 88 14.12 -4.29 20.98
C LYS A 88 13.41 -5.42 21.71
N VAL A 89 13.44 -6.61 21.12
CA VAL A 89 12.87 -7.82 21.73
C VAL A 89 13.99 -8.81 22.04
N ARG A 90 13.81 -9.57 23.13
CA ARG A 90 14.68 -10.71 23.44
C ARG A 90 14.16 -11.94 22.73
N VAL A 91 14.92 -12.44 21.79
CA VAL A 91 14.59 -13.67 21.04
C VAL A 91 15.44 -14.79 21.56
N PHE A 92 14.82 -15.94 21.82
CA PHE A 92 15.55 -17.14 22.22
C PHE A 92 16.46 -17.60 21.07
N ALA A 93 17.75 -17.76 21.38
CA ALA A 93 18.82 -18.11 20.44
C ALA A 93 19.38 -19.53 20.70
N GLY A 94 18.60 -20.41 21.33
CA GLY A 94 19.01 -21.78 21.61
C GLY A 94 20.07 -21.85 22.72
N ARG A 95 21.14 -22.61 22.48
CA ARG A 95 22.21 -22.86 23.48
C ARG A 95 22.98 -21.60 23.89
N MET A 96 22.90 -20.51 23.12
CA MET A 96 23.48 -19.20 23.45
C MET A 96 22.57 -18.34 24.34
N GLY A 97 21.40 -18.83 24.77
CA GLY A 97 20.48 -18.08 25.64
C GLY A 97 19.57 -17.14 24.83
N TYR A 98 19.50 -15.87 25.22
CA TYR A 98 18.69 -14.85 24.53
C TYR A 98 19.58 -13.85 23.80
N ARG A 99 19.17 -13.46 22.59
CA ARG A 99 19.77 -12.33 21.85
C ARG A 99 18.78 -11.19 21.73
N GLU A 100 19.29 -9.96 21.78
CA GLU A 100 18.48 -8.79 21.41
C GLU A 100 18.33 -8.76 19.89
N SER A 101 17.09 -8.60 19.43
CA SER A 101 16.76 -8.38 18.03
C SER A 101 15.91 -7.13 17.92
N VAL A 102 16.10 -6.40 16.82
CA VAL A 102 15.31 -5.22 16.51
C VAL A 102 14.19 -5.66 15.58
N VAL A 103 12.96 -5.66 16.09
CA VAL A 103 11.76 -5.93 15.28
C VAL A 103 11.19 -4.60 14.83
N THR A 104 10.90 -4.51 13.53
CA THR A 104 10.25 -3.37 12.91
C THR A 104 8.83 -3.78 12.56
N SER A 105 7.87 -2.92 12.88
CA SER A 105 6.45 -3.12 12.59
C SER A 105 5.79 -1.79 12.24
N THR A 106 4.59 -1.85 11.70
CA THR A 106 3.74 -0.68 11.47
C THR A 106 2.64 -0.58 12.52
N VAL A 107 2.44 0.64 13.03
CA VAL A 107 1.33 0.97 13.95
C VAL A 107 0.35 1.92 13.28
N TYR A 108 -0.94 1.64 13.46
CA TYR A 108 -2.02 2.51 13.00
C TYR A 108 -2.21 3.69 13.96
N LEU A 109 -2.29 4.89 13.43
CA LEU A 109 -2.46 6.14 14.17
C LEU A 109 -3.85 6.77 14.00
N GLY A 110 -4.58 6.41 12.93
CA GLY A 110 -5.90 6.98 12.66
C GLY A 110 -5.88 8.50 12.44
N THR A 111 -4.88 9.00 11.72
CA THR A 111 -4.66 10.43 11.51
C THR A 111 -5.78 11.11 10.72
N SER A 112 -6.18 10.56 9.56
CA SER A 112 -7.12 11.20 8.64
C SER A 112 -7.63 10.23 7.58
N ASP A 113 -8.87 10.39 7.13
CA ASP A 113 -9.46 9.68 5.99
C ASP A 113 -9.45 10.52 4.69
N GLN A 114 -8.89 11.74 4.74
CA GLN A 114 -8.95 12.71 3.64
C GLN A 114 -8.41 12.16 2.33
N LYS A 115 -7.32 11.39 2.35
CA LYS A 115 -6.75 10.77 1.14
C LYS A 115 -7.66 9.77 0.46
N LEU A 116 -8.58 9.13 1.19
CA LEU A 116 -9.58 8.25 0.62
C LEU A 116 -10.70 9.04 -0.08
N ARG A 117 -10.97 10.27 0.36
CA ARG A 117 -12.06 11.12 -0.13
C ARG A 117 -11.64 12.10 -1.22
N SER A 118 -10.42 12.63 -1.14
CA SER A 118 -9.93 13.66 -2.06
C SER A 118 -9.51 13.06 -3.40
N SER A 119 -9.63 13.82 -4.49
CA SER A 119 -9.04 13.46 -5.77
C SER A 119 -7.52 13.34 -5.66
N ILE A 120 -6.93 12.38 -6.39
CA ILE A 120 -5.47 12.30 -6.55
C ILE A 120 -5.04 13.47 -7.42
N THR A 121 -4.09 14.27 -6.91
CA THR A 121 -3.56 15.44 -7.64
C THR A 121 -2.48 15.01 -8.62
N GLN A 122 -2.25 15.83 -9.66
CA GLN A 122 -1.21 15.57 -10.65
C GLN A 122 0.19 15.43 -10.01
N VAL A 123 0.47 16.15 -8.92
CA VAL A 123 1.73 16.05 -8.17
C VAL A 123 1.99 14.62 -7.67
N PHE A 124 0.96 13.91 -7.22
CA PHE A 124 1.10 12.52 -6.79
C PHE A 124 1.27 11.57 -7.98
N VAL A 125 0.59 11.84 -9.10
CA VAL A 125 0.72 11.07 -10.33
C VAL A 125 2.12 11.21 -10.92
N ASP A 126 2.66 12.42 -11.01
CA ASP A 126 4.01 12.63 -11.56
C ASP A 126 5.06 11.91 -10.72
N ARG A 127 4.85 11.87 -9.40
CA ARG A 127 5.78 11.26 -8.44
C ARG A 127 5.69 9.73 -8.40
N TYR A 128 4.48 9.18 -8.33
CA TYR A 128 4.25 7.76 -8.04
C TYR A 128 3.50 7.00 -9.14
N GLY A 129 2.95 7.70 -10.13
CA GLY A 129 2.14 7.14 -11.20
C GLY A 129 2.95 6.44 -12.27
N GLU A 130 3.58 5.31 -11.94
CA GLU A 130 4.43 4.55 -12.87
C GLU A 130 3.71 4.11 -14.16
N TRP A 131 2.38 3.97 -14.13
CA TRP A 131 1.56 3.65 -15.32
C TRP A 131 1.45 4.80 -16.33
N LYS A 132 1.83 6.02 -15.95
CA LYS A 132 1.87 7.20 -16.82
C LYS A 132 3.24 7.45 -17.46
N ARG A 133 4.21 6.56 -17.22
CA ARG A 133 5.57 6.65 -17.74
C ARG A 133 5.86 5.70 -18.90
#